data_AF-A0A525CD17-F1
#
_entry.id   AF-A0A525CD17-F1
#
_cell.length_a   1.000
_cell.length_b   1.000
_cell.length_c   1.000
_cell.angle_alpha   90.00
_cell.angle_beta   90.00
_cell.angle_gamma   90.00
#
_symmetry.space_group_name_H-M   'P 1'
#
loop_
_entity.id
_entity.type
_entity.pdbx_description
1 polymer ?
#
loop_
_entity_poly.entity_id
_entity_poly.type
_entity_poly.pdbx_seq_one_letter_code
_entity_poly.pdbx_strand_id
1 'polypeptide(L)'
;MIFDIIGDIHGHARALEGLLEMLGYREHGGVYRSSESGRMALFVGDIVDRGPQIPRALQIVRNMVDEGEARMVLGNHEYNLVAWYTPLSAERRAQVEKEYGPIEGPLYVRPRTERHAKQCEQTILQFAGQENVLKDYLEWMQQQPLFLDLPDLRIVHAAWHPQAAATVKEYSPTEHRLTDQLLHASSFPGSPGYLAIEYLLKGVEVSLPPGMFYHDKEGAVRRRSRTAWWQRPE
;
A
#
# COMPACT_ATOMS: atom_id res chain seq x y z
N MET A 1 4.96 -20.63 15.47
CA MET A 1 5.37 -19.36 14.84
C MET A 1 4.84 -18.24 15.69
N ILE A 2 5.66 -17.27 16.02
CA ILE A 2 5.30 -16.07 16.77
C ILE A 2 5.41 -14.90 15.78
N PHE A 3 4.38 -14.08 15.70
CA PHE A 3 4.36 -12.94 14.79
C PHE A 3 4.29 -11.63 15.56
N ASP A 4 5.23 -10.74 15.27
CA ASP A 4 5.18 -9.35 15.70
C ASP A 4 4.59 -8.51 14.56
N ILE A 5 3.33 -8.10 14.71
CA ILE A 5 2.60 -7.33 13.70
C ILE A 5 2.93 -5.84 13.87
N ILE A 6 3.55 -5.24 12.86
CA ILE A 6 4.05 -3.87 12.89
C ILE A 6 3.28 -3.02 11.86
N GLY A 7 2.53 -2.04 12.36
CA GLY A 7 1.73 -1.12 11.54
C GLY A 7 2.54 -0.05 10.81
N ASP A 8 1.85 1.00 10.37
CA ASP A 8 2.38 2.06 9.51
C ASP A 8 3.70 2.66 10.04
N ILE A 9 4.72 2.67 9.17
CA ILE A 9 6.06 3.17 9.50
C ILE A 9 6.23 4.61 8.99
N HIS A 10 5.74 4.90 7.78
CA HIS A 10 5.82 6.21 7.13
C HIS A 10 7.20 6.86 7.25
N GLY A 11 8.26 6.14 6.87
CA GLY A 11 9.62 6.67 6.87
C GLY A 11 10.21 7.02 8.24
N HIS A 12 9.62 6.58 9.36
CA HIS A 12 10.19 6.79 10.70
C HIS A 12 11.19 5.69 11.07
N ALA A 13 12.29 5.61 10.33
CA ALA A 13 13.29 4.55 10.50
C ALA A 13 13.79 4.42 11.95
N ARG A 14 14.14 5.53 12.62
CA ARG A 14 14.61 5.46 14.03
C ARG A 14 13.58 4.85 14.99
N ALA A 15 12.30 5.15 14.78
CA ALA A 15 11.23 4.58 15.60
C ALA A 15 11.07 3.09 15.31
N LEU A 16 11.19 2.68 14.04
CA LEU A 16 11.20 1.28 13.64
C LEU A 16 12.38 0.51 14.25
N GLU A 17 13.60 1.05 14.16
CA GLU A 17 14.80 0.44 14.76
C GLU A 17 14.62 0.24 16.27
N GLY A 18 14.15 1.27 16.98
CA GLY A 18 13.86 1.17 18.42
C GLY A 18 12.76 0.15 18.75
N LEU A 19 11.69 0.08 17.95
CA LEU A 19 10.64 -0.92 18.11
C LEU A 19 11.18 -2.34 17.91
N LEU A 20 11.95 -2.57 16.84
CA LEU A 20 12.58 -3.86 16.57
C LEU A 20 13.49 -4.27 17.72
N GLU A 21 14.29 -3.34 18.26
CA GLU A 21 15.14 -3.62 19.42
C GLU A 21 14.35 -3.98 20.68
N MET A 22 13.23 -3.29 20.93
CA MET A 22 12.32 -3.59 22.05
C MET A 22 11.66 -4.97 21.90
N LEU A 23 11.32 -5.37 20.68
CA LEU A 23 10.78 -6.70 20.36
C LEU A 23 11.84 -7.81 20.38
N GLY A 24 13.11 -7.48 20.60
CA GLY A 24 14.21 -8.43 20.72
C GLY A 24 14.95 -8.73 19.42
N TYR A 25 14.69 -7.97 18.35
CA TYR A 25 15.47 -8.05 17.12
C TYR A 25 16.81 -7.31 17.29
N ARG A 26 17.83 -7.79 16.60
CA ARG A 26 19.16 -7.15 16.55
C ARG A 26 19.66 -7.10 15.11
N GLU A 27 20.25 -5.98 14.73
CA GLU A 27 20.83 -5.82 13.40
C GLU A 27 22.15 -6.59 13.28
N HIS A 28 22.24 -7.45 12.27
CA HIS A 28 23.46 -8.14 11.90
C HIS A 28 23.60 -8.13 10.38
N GLY A 29 24.69 -7.55 9.86
CA GLY A 29 24.89 -7.44 8.40
C GLY A 29 23.79 -6.65 7.67
N GLY A 30 23.20 -5.64 8.33
CA GLY A 30 22.14 -4.81 7.75
C GLY A 30 20.73 -5.41 7.81
N VAL A 31 20.55 -6.53 8.52
CA VAL A 31 19.28 -7.25 8.65
C VAL A 31 18.96 -7.41 10.13
N TYR A 32 17.76 -7.00 10.54
CA TYR A 32 17.27 -7.24 11.90
C TYR A 32 16.77 -8.68 12.03
N ARG A 33 17.31 -9.42 13.00
CA ARG A 33 16.97 -10.83 13.26
C ARG A 33 16.58 -11.04 14.71
N SER A 34 15.66 -11.97 14.96
CA SER A 34 15.39 -12.43 16.31
C SER A 34 16.29 -13.62 16.67
N SER A 35 16.77 -13.67 17.91
CA SER A 35 17.42 -14.88 18.44
C SER A 35 16.42 -15.95 18.88
N GLU A 36 15.13 -15.61 18.96
CA GLU A 36 14.06 -16.53 19.32
C GLU A 36 13.59 -17.32 18.09
N SER A 37 13.74 -18.64 18.15
CA SER A 37 13.37 -19.52 17.04
C SER A 37 11.89 -19.42 16.71
N GLY A 38 11.57 -19.16 15.43
CA GLY A 38 10.21 -19.11 14.93
C GLY A 38 9.44 -17.81 15.20
N ARG A 39 10.12 -16.74 15.66
CA ARG A 39 9.60 -15.37 15.71
C ARG A 39 9.86 -14.64 14.39
N MET A 40 8.89 -13.90 13.88
CA MET A 40 8.95 -13.21 12.59
C MET A 40 8.17 -11.89 12.62
N ALA A 41 8.72 -10.85 11.98
CA ALA A 41 8.01 -9.58 11.84
C ALA A 41 7.00 -9.65 10.68
N LEU A 42 5.81 -9.07 10.87
CA LEU A 42 4.80 -8.90 9.82
C LEU A 42 4.48 -7.41 9.67
N PHE A 43 5.00 -6.79 8.61
CA PHE A 43 4.73 -5.39 8.30
C PHE A 43 3.40 -5.23 7.58
N VAL A 44 2.54 -4.34 8.06
CA VAL A 44 1.19 -4.13 7.51
C VAL A 44 1.13 -3.04 6.43
N GLY A 45 2.24 -2.70 5.80
CA GLY A 45 2.32 -1.69 4.74
C GLY A 45 2.56 -0.27 5.26
N ASP A 46 2.39 0.72 4.37
CA ASP A 46 2.62 2.14 4.63
C ASP A 46 4.01 2.43 5.21
N ILE A 47 5.03 1.92 4.51
CA ILE A 47 6.44 2.15 4.80
C ILE A 47 6.86 3.54 4.32
N VAL A 48 6.30 3.98 3.19
CA VAL A 48 6.69 5.21 2.50
C VAL A 48 5.83 6.42 2.86
N ASP A 49 6.25 7.57 2.35
CA ASP A 49 5.65 8.89 2.51
C ASP A 49 5.62 9.45 3.95
N ARG A 50 5.34 10.75 4.05
CA ARG A 50 5.21 11.58 5.28
C ARG A 50 6.51 11.77 6.08
N GLY A 51 7.14 10.71 6.56
CA GLY A 51 8.26 10.83 7.50
C GLY A 51 9.63 11.10 6.85
N PRO A 52 10.65 11.35 7.69
CA PRO A 52 11.91 11.94 7.23
C PRO A 52 12.99 10.95 6.78
N GLN A 53 12.81 9.65 6.94
CA GLN A 53 13.85 8.63 6.71
C GLN A 53 13.33 7.45 5.86
N ILE A 54 12.62 7.76 4.77
CA ILE A 54 11.98 6.78 3.88
C ILE A 54 12.98 5.79 3.28
N PRO A 55 14.14 6.20 2.73
CA PRO A 55 15.11 5.26 2.20
C PRO A 55 15.63 4.25 3.24
N ARG A 56 15.84 4.68 4.49
CA ARG A 56 16.30 3.79 5.57
C ARG A 56 15.17 2.85 6.02
N ALA A 57 13.93 3.34 6.14
CA ALA A 57 12.79 2.50 6.48
C ALA A 57 12.56 1.40 5.43
N LEU A 58 12.62 1.77 4.14
CA LEU A 58 12.54 0.82 3.03
C LEU A 58 13.69 -0.20 3.07
N GLN A 59 14.92 0.26 3.31
CA GLN A 59 16.08 -0.64 3.42
C GLN A 59 15.89 -1.66 4.55
N ILE A 60 15.47 -1.24 5.74
CA ILE A 60 15.25 -2.15 6.89
C ILE A 60 14.21 -3.20 6.53
N VAL A 61 13.03 -2.78 6.05
CA VAL A 61 11.93 -3.70 5.77
C VAL A 61 12.31 -4.65 4.63
N ARG A 62 12.89 -4.14 3.53
CA ARG A 62 13.32 -4.96 2.41
C ARG A 62 14.35 -5.99 2.82
N ASN A 63 15.40 -5.59 3.55
CA ASN A 63 16.43 -6.52 4.00
C ASN A 63 15.86 -7.64 4.87
N MET A 64 14.92 -7.33 5.77
CA MET A 64 14.26 -8.36 6.60
C MET A 64 13.38 -9.29 5.76
N VAL A 65 12.63 -8.76 4.80
CA VAL A 65 11.74 -9.55 3.94
C VAL A 65 12.55 -10.45 3.00
N ASP A 66 13.55 -9.90 2.31
CA ASP A 66 14.38 -10.62 1.33
C ASP A 66 15.19 -11.75 1.99
N GLU A 67 15.56 -11.59 3.26
CA GLU A 67 16.27 -12.60 4.06
C GLU A 67 15.34 -13.56 4.83
N GLY A 68 14.03 -13.41 4.70
CA GLY A 68 13.04 -14.30 5.31
C GLY A 68 12.82 -14.10 6.82
N GLU A 69 13.30 -13.00 7.40
CA GLU A 69 13.11 -12.61 8.81
C GLU A 69 11.79 -11.86 9.03
N ALA A 70 11.18 -11.39 7.94
CA ALA A 70 9.89 -10.73 7.92
C ALA A 70 9.05 -11.14 6.72
N ARG A 71 7.76 -10.83 6.78
CA ARG A 71 6.90 -10.68 5.60
C ARG A 71 6.21 -9.33 5.65
N MET A 72 5.69 -8.90 4.52
CA MET A 72 4.90 -7.69 4.45
C MET A 72 3.68 -7.85 3.56
N VAL A 73 2.70 -6.98 3.77
CA VAL A 73 1.65 -6.68 2.80
C VAL A 73 1.78 -5.24 2.34
N LEU A 74 1.29 -4.93 1.13
CA LEU A 74 1.26 -3.56 0.63
C LEU A 74 0.22 -2.71 1.38
N GLY A 75 0.58 -1.46 1.68
CA GLY A 75 -0.33 -0.43 2.13
C GLY A 75 -0.85 0.43 0.99
N ASN A 76 -1.72 1.38 1.31
CA ASN A 76 -2.21 2.28 0.26
C ASN A 76 -1.13 3.23 -0.24
N HIS A 77 -0.13 3.58 0.59
CA HIS A 77 0.95 4.46 0.17
C HIS A 77 1.87 3.77 -0.87
N GLU A 78 2.23 2.51 -0.68
CA GLU A 78 2.97 1.75 -1.70
C GLU A 78 2.16 1.62 -3.00
N TYR A 79 0.87 1.27 -2.91
CA TYR A 79 0.00 1.23 -4.10
C TYR A 79 -0.05 2.58 -4.82
N ASN A 80 -0.25 3.68 -4.08
CA ASN A 80 -0.36 5.01 -4.68
C ASN A 80 0.94 5.41 -5.38
N LEU A 81 2.08 5.09 -4.79
CA LEU A 81 3.40 5.38 -5.35
C LEU A 81 3.67 4.55 -6.61
N VAL A 82 3.39 3.25 -6.59
CA VAL A 82 3.48 2.39 -7.79
C VAL A 82 2.57 2.93 -8.90
N ALA A 83 1.29 3.19 -8.59
CA ALA A 83 0.32 3.73 -9.54
C ALA A 83 0.70 5.12 -10.09
N TRP A 84 1.42 5.93 -9.30
CA TRP A 84 1.95 7.23 -9.73
C TRP A 84 2.98 7.08 -10.84
N TYR A 85 3.86 6.08 -10.75
CA TYR A 85 4.91 5.82 -11.74
C TYR A 85 4.48 4.93 -12.92
N THR A 86 3.32 4.27 -12.85
CA THR A 86 2.83 3.40 -13.93
C THR A 86 2.01 4.17 -14.98
N PRO A 87 2.46 4.24 -16.26
CA PRO A 87 1.67 4.81 -17.36
C PRO A 87 0.37 4.04 -17.58
N LEU A 88 -0.65 4.64 -18.18
CA LEU A 88 -1.84 3.92 -18.62
C LEU A 88 -1.52 2.97 -19.78
N SER A 89 -2.20 1.83 -19.80
CA SER A 89 -2.21 0.95 -20.98
C SER A 89 -2.89 1.68 -22.15
N ALA A 90 -2.55 1.27 -23.39
CA ALA A 90 -3.16 1.84 -24.59
C ALA A 90 -4.71 1.72 -24.57
N GLU A 91 -5.22 0.58 -24.10
CA GLU A 91 -6.65 0.36 -23.94
C GLU A 91 -7.28 1.35 -22.95
N ARG A 92 -6.67 1.53 -21.77
CA ARG A 92 -7.22 2.44 -20.77
C ARG A 92 -7.14 3.89 -21.22
N ARG A 93 -6.05 4.27 -21.90
CA ARG A 93 -5.91 5.58 -22.54
C ARG A 93 -7.06 5.84 -23.51
N ALA A 94 -7.35 4.90 -24.41
CA ALA A 94 -8.42 5.06 -25.40
C ALA A 94 -9.80 5.25 -24.73
N GLN A 95 -10.05 4.59 -23.60
CA GLN A 95 -11.29 4.76 -22.84
C GLN A 95 -11.38 6.15 -22.19
N VAL A 96 -10.30 6.63 -21.58
CA VAL A 96 -10.25 7.99 -20.98
C VAL A 96 -10.44 9.04 -22.08
N GLU A 97 -9.75 8.91 -23.21
CA GLU A 97 -9.87 9.85 -24.33
C GLU A 97 -11.26 9.84 -24.98
N LYS A 98 -11.99 8.72 -24.91
CA LYS A 98 -13.39 8.65 -25.35
C LYS A 98 -14.33 9.49 -24.46
N GLU A 99 -14.04 9.56 -23.15
CA GLU A 99 -14.89 10.26 -22.18
C GLU A 99 -14.54 11.75 -22.09
N TYR A 100 -13.25 12.10 -22.16
CA TYR A 100 -12.75 13.46 -21.91
C TYR A 100 -12.15 14.15 -23.15
N GLY A 101 -12.09 13.46 -24.29
CA GLY A 101 -11.41 13.93 -25.50
C GLY A 101 -9.91 13.59 -25.52
N PRO A 102 -9.20 13.89 -26.63
CA PRO A 102 -7.75 13.66 -26.74
C PRO A 102 -6.97 14.40 -25.65
N ILE A 103 -6.01 13.72 -25.01
CA ILE A 103 -5.17 14.31 -23.96
C ILE A 103 -3.71 14.26 -24.40
N GLU A 104 -3.04 15.41 -24.36
CA GLU A 104 -1.62 15.51 -24.70
C GLU A 104 -0.74 14.92 -23.58
N GLY A 105 0.33 14.24 -23.97
CA GLY A 105 1.32 13.68 -23.04
C GLY A 105 0.97 12.32 -22.45
N PRO A 106 1.81 11.80 -21.54
CA PRO A 106 1.59 10.51 -20.89
C PRO A 106 0.48 10.61 -19.83
N LEU A 107 -0.42 9.63 -19.84
CA LEU A 107 -1.37 9.39 -18.75
C LEU A 107 -0.84 8.28 -17.86
N TYR A 108 -1.19 8.34 -16.58
CA TYR A 108 -0.75 7.39 -15.55
C TYR A 108 -1.96 6.75 -14.87
N VAL A 109 -1.76 5.55 -14.32
CA VAL A 109 -2.77 4.82 -13.52
C VAL A 109 -3.32 5.72 -12.42
N ARG A 110 -2.44 6.46 -11.75
CA ARG A 110 -2.82 7.53 -10.84
C ARG A 110 -2.80 8.89 -11.53
N PRO A 111 -3.93 9.63 -11.57
CA PRO A 111 -3.97 10.98 -12.14
C PRO A 111 -2.99 11.94 -11.44
N ARG A 112 -2.31 12.80 -12.21
CA ARG A 112 -1.29 13.75 -11.71
C ARG A 112 -1.92 15.04 -11.12
N THR A 113 -2.84 14.89 -10.17
CA THR A 113 -3.44 16.03 -9.44
C THR A 113 -2.52 16.52 -8.32
N GLU A 114 -2.67 17.77 -7.88
CA GLU A 114 -1.92 18.34 -6.75
C GLU A 114 -2.05 17.47 -5.48
N ARG A 115 -3.28 17.00 -5.19
CA ARG A 115 -3.55 16.09 -4.07
C ARG A 115 -2.73 14.80 -4.17
N HIS A 116 -2.69 14.17 -5.35
CA HIS A 116 -1.95 12.93 -5.53
C HIS A 116 -0.43 13.17 -5.50
N ALA A 117 0.04 14.29 -6.04
CA ALA A 117 1.45 14.68 -5.95
C ALA A 117 1.89 14.83 -4.49
N LYS A 118 1.10 15.55 -3.70
CA LYS A 118 1.37 15.78 -2.27
C LYS A 118 1.45 14.48 -1.47
N GLN A 119 0.68 13.46 -1.84
CA GLN A 119 0.70 12.16 -1.16
C GLN A 119 2.03 11.42 -1.32
N CYS A 120 2.70 11.54 -2.47
CA CYS A 120 3.97 10.87 -2.77
C CYS A 120 5.19 11.80 -2.61
N GLU A 121 4.98 13.07 -2.25
CA GLU A 121 5.97 14.14 -2.32
C GLU A 121 7.25 13.81 -1.53
N GLN A 122 7.10 13.40 -0.27
CA GLN A 122 8.26 13.14 0.59
C GLN A 122 9.12 11.99 0.07
N THR A 123 8.51 10.94 -0.48
CA THR A 123 9.26 9.83 -1.09
C THR A 123 10.02 10.34 -2.31
N ILE A 124 9.35 11.08 -3.21
CA ILE A 124 9.99 11.61 -4.42
C ILE A 124 11.17 12.52 -4.06
N LEU A 125 11.00 13.42 -3.09
CA LEU A 125 12.06 14.34 -2.65
C LEU A 125 13.26 13.61 -2.05
N GLN A 126 13.05 12.58 -1.22
CA GLN A 126 14.14 11.84 -0.58
C GLN A 126 14.91 10.94 -1.57
N PHE A 127 14.31 10.60 -2.71
CA PHE A 127 14.95 9.86 -3.80
C PHE A 127 15.39 10.74 -4.98
N ALA A 128 15.32 12.07 -4.87
CA ALA A 128 15.75 12.96 -5.93
C ALA A 128 17.23 12.73 -6.30
N GLY A 129 17.52 12.51 -7.59
CA GLY A 129 18.85 12.14 -8.08
C GLY A 129 19.21 10.66 -7.89
N GLN A 130 18.28 9.84 -7.39
CA GLN A 130 18.43 8.39 -7.19
C GLN A 130 17.22 7.62 -7.78
N GLU A 131 16.73 8.07 -8.94
CA GLU A 131 15.51 7.56 -9.56
C GLU A 131 15.59 6.06 -9.89
N ASN A 132 16.78 5.56 -10.22
CA ASN A 132 16.99 4.13 -10.45
C ASN A 132 16.81 3.30 -9.17
N VAL A 133 17.20 3.84 -8.01
CA VAL A 133 17.01 3.18 -6.71
C VAL A 133 15.53 3.17 -6.35
N LEU A 134 14.83 4.28 -6.57
CA LEU A 134 13.38 4.31 -6.39
C LEU A 134 12.69 3.30 -7.29
N LYS A 135 13.08 3.21 -8.57
CA LYS A 135 12.53 2.24 -9.52
C LYS A 135 12.70 0.79 -9.03
N ASP A 136 13.88 0.43 -8.53
CA ASP A 136 14.13 -0.89 -7.93
C ASP A 136 13.22 -1.16 -6.72
N TYR A 137 12.98 -0.17 -5.86
CA TYR A 137 11.99 -0.32 -4.78
C TYR A 137 10.55 -0.48 -5.29
N LEU A 138 10.15 0.20 -6.37
CA LEU A 138 8.81 0.04 -6.95
C LEU A 138 8.61 -1.38 -7.52
N GLU A 139 9.62 -1.90 -8.21
CA GLU A 139 9.63 -3.27 -8.72
C GLU A 139 9.56 -4.30 -7.58
N TRP A 140 10.32 -4.07 -6.51
CA TRP A 140 10.28 -4.89 -5.30
C TRP A 140 8.92 -4.83 -4.58
N MET A 141 8.29 -3.65 -4.47
CA MET A 141 6.95 -3.50 -3.90
C MET A 141 5.92 -4.32 -4.67
N GLN A 142 5.97 -4.35 -6.00
CA GLN A 142 5.06 -5.17 -6.81
C GLN A 142 5.21 -6.68 -6.57
N GLN A 143 6.34 -7.13 -6.03
CA GLN A 143 6.51 -8.53 -5.63
C GLN A 143 5.85 -8.87 -4.29
N GLN A 144 5.36 -7.88 -3.55
CA GLN A 144 4.75 -8.08 -2.24
C GLN A 144 3.23 -8.34 -2.38
N PRO A 145 2.65 -9.16 -1.49
CA PRO A 145 1.22 -9.45 -1.51
C PRO A 145 0.39 -8.25 -1.05
N LEU A 146 -0.85 -8.16 -1.53
CA LEU A 146 -1.85 -7.23 -1.00
C LEU A 146 -2.43 -7.71 0.34
N PHE A 147 -2.40 -9.02 0.59
CA PHE A 147 -2.80 -9.64 1.85
C PHE A 147 -2.15 -11.01 2.04
N LEU A 148 -2.05 -11.45 3.29
CA LEU A 148 -1.72 -12.83 3.66
C LEU A 148 -2.98 -13.54 4.16
N ASP A 149 -3.20 -14.76 3.71
CA ASP A 149 -4.32 -15.64 4.10
C ASP A 149 -3.72 -16.94 4.66
N LEU A 150 -3.11 -16.84 5.84
CA LEU A 150 -2.48 -17.98 6.54
C LEU A 150 -3.55 -18.79 7.28
N PRO A 151 -3.28 -20.07 7.62
CA PRO A 151 -4.27 -20.93 8.28
C PRO A 151 -4.93 -20.31 9.53
N ASP A 152 -4.12 -19.66 10.37
CA ASP A 152 -4.57 -19.10 11.65
C ASP A 152 -4.64 -17.56 11.66
N LEU A 153 -4.21 -16.91 10.57
CA LEU A 153 -3.98 -15.48 10.56
C LEU A 153 -4.18 -14.87 9.17
N ARG A 154 -4.99 -13.81 9.11
CA ARG A 154 -5.13 -12.98 7.92
C ARG A 154 -4.55 -11.61 8.19
N ILE A 155 -3.73 -11.13 7.25
CA ILE A 155 -3.10 -9.82 7.34
C ILE A 155 -3.45 -9.03 6.08
N VAL A 156 -3.93 -7.82 6.27
CA VAL A 156 -4.27 -6.87 5.22
C VAL A 156 -4.11 -5.48 5.83
N HIS A 157 -3.72 -4.48 5.02
CA HIS A 157 -3.45 -3.14 5.51
C HIS A 157 -4.67 -2.47 6.16
N ALA A 158 -5.86 -2.54 5.56
CA ALA A 158 -7.04 -1.83 6.07
C ALA A 158 -8.21 -2.73 6.49
N ALA A 159 -8.83 -3.45 5.55
CA ALA A 159 -10.03 -4.24 5.85
C ALA A 159 -10.03 -5.59 5.13
N TRP A 160 -10.32 -6.65 5.88
CA TRP A 160 -10.55 -7.95 5.28
C TRP A 160 -11.95 -8.01 4.66
N HIS A 161 -12.00 -8.03 3.33
CA HIS A 161 -13.24 -8.09 2.57
C HIS A 161 -13.21 -9.31 1.63
N PRO A 162 -13.97 -10.39 1.91
CA PRO A 162 -13.85 -11.67 1.19
C PRO A 162 -13.98 -11.55 -0.34
N GLN A 163 -14.93 -10.76 -0.83
CA GLN A 163 -15.11 -10.57 -2.27
C GLN A 163 -13.96 -9.77 -2.90
N ALA A 164 -13.36 -8.84 -2.15
CA ALA A 164 -12.21 -8.08 -2.65
C ALA A 164 -10.97 -8.97 -2.73
N ALA A 165 -10.75 -9.81 -1.71
CA ALA A 165 -9.70 -10.82 -1.71
C ALA A 165 -9.91 -11.84 -2.85
N ALA A 166 -11.16 -12.25 -3.12
CA ALA A 166 -11.49 -13.11 -4.25
C ALA A 166 -11.14 -12.44 -5.59
N THR A 167 -11.51 -11.17 -5.78
CA THR A 167 -11.12 -10.40 -6.98
C THR A 167 -9.61 -10.39 -7.16
N VAL A 168 -8.82 -10.12 -6.11
CA VAL A 168 -7.36 -10.15 -6.21
C VAL A 168 -6.84 -11.55 -6.61
N LYS A 169 -7.46 -12.63 -6.08
CA LYS A 169 -7.11 -14.01 -6.46
C LYS A 169 -7.39 -14.33 -7.93
N GLU A 170 -8.30 -13.61 -8.61
CA GLU A 170 -8.49 -13.74 -10.06
C GLU A 170 -7.28 -13.20 -10.84
N TYR A 171 -6.63 -12.14 -10.35
CA TYR A 171 -5.45 -11.53 -10.97
C TYR A 171 -4.12 -12.12 -10.50
N SER A 172 -4.07 -12.64 -9.27
CA SER A 172 -2.88 -13.23 -8.64
C SER A 172 -3.29 -14.41 -7.74
N PRO A 173 -3.49 -15.61 -8.33
CA PRO A 173 -4.11 -16.74 -7.63
C PRO A 173 -3.32 -17.30 -6.44
N THR A 174 -1.99 -17.18 -6.47
CA THR A 174 -1.10 -17.78 -5.47
C THR A 174 -0.47 -16.72 -4.56
N GLU A 175 0.12 -15.69 -5.16
CA GLU A 175 0.93 -14.71 -4.44
C GLU A 175 0.13 -13.50 -3.95
N HIS A 176 -1.11 -13.32 -4.43
CA HIS A 176 -1.98 -12.17 -4.11
C HIS A 176 -1.32 -10.79 -4.36
N ARG A 177 -0.44 -10.70 -5.35
CA ARG A 177 0.35 -9.50 -5.67
C ARG A 177 -0.45 -8.45 -6.44
N LEU A 178 0.05 -7.22 -6.40
CA LEU A 178 -0.40 -6.13 -7.28
C LEU A 178 0.16 -6.33 -8.69
N THR A 179 -0.49 -7.16 -9.51
CA THR A 179 -0.09 -7.38 -10.90
C THR A 179 -0.38 -6.15 -11.76
N ASP A 180 0.32 -6.02 -12.90
CA ASP A 180 0.05 -4.94 -13.87
C ASP A 180 -1.42 -4.92 -14.31
N GLN A 181 -2.02 -6.09 -14.53
CA GLN A 181 -3.43 -6.20 -14.90
C GLN A 181 -4.35 -5.66 -13.81
N LEU A 182 -4.11 -6.02 -12.54
CA LEU A 182 -4.88 -5.50 -11.41
C LEU A 182 -4.66 -3.99 -11.22
N LEU A 183 -3.42 -3.53 -11.39
CA LEU A 183 -3.06 -2.12 -11.29
C LEU A 183 -3.83 -1.29 -12.33
N HIS A 184 -3.87 -1.73 -13.58
CA HIS A 184 -4.69 -1.08 -14.61
C HIS A 184 -6.18 -1.22 -14.35
N ALA A 185 -6.68 -2.39 -13.94
CA ALA A 185 -8.09 -2.58 -13.61
C ALA A 185 -8.55 -1.67 -12.46
N SER A 186 -7.67 -1.41 -11.50
CA SER A 186 -7.91 -0.50 -10.37
C SER A 186 -7.98 0.98 -10.76
N SER A 187 -7.55 1.35 -11.98
CA SER A 187 -7.66 2.73 -12.49
C SER A 187 -9.07 3.11 -12.95
N PHE A 188 -10.03 2.18 -12.93
CA PHE A 188 -11.43 2.42 -13.30
C PHE A 188 -12.30 2.54 -12.05
N PRO A 189 -12.74 3.75 -11.67
CA PRO A 189 -13.62 3.93 -10.52
C PRO A 189 -14.86 3.03 -10.61
N GLY A 190 -15.11 2.27 -9.55
CA GLY A 190 -16.22 1.32 -9.46
C GLY A 190 -15.99 -0.05 -10.10
N SER A 191 -14.86 -0.30 -10.78
CA SER A 191 -14.54 -1.67 -11.24
C SER A 191 -14.31 -2.61 -10.04
N PRO A 192 -14.43 -3.94 -10.24
CA PRO A 192 -14.04 -4.91 -9.22
C PRO A 192 -12.61 -4.70 -8.71
N GLY A 193 -11.64 -4.44 -9.60
CA GLY A 193 -10.25 -4.17 -9.22
C GLY A 193 -10.09 -2.89 -8.40
N TYR A 194 -10.82 -1.82 -8.75
CA TYR A 194 -10.81 -0.58 -7.98
C TYR A 194 -11.37 -0.79 -6.59
N LEU A 195 -12.56 -1.40 -6.47
CA LEU A 195 -13.18 -1.69 -5.18
C LEU A 195 -12.32 -2.62 -4.34
N ALA A 196 -11.62 -3.58 -4.95
CA ALA A 196 -10.71 -4.46 -4.24
C ALA A 196 -9.57 -3.68 -3.57
N ILE A 197 -8.92 -2.78 -4.31
CA ILE A 197 -7.86 -1.92 -3.76
C ILE A 197 -8.42 -0.95 -2.71
N GLU A 198 -9.56 -0.30 -2.95
CA GLU A 198 -10.18 0.60 -1.97
C GLU A 198 -10.49 -0.12 -0.67
N TYR A 199 -11.10 -1.30 -0.71
CA TYR A 199 -11.49 -2.01 0.51
C TYR A 199 -10.29 -2.60 1.24
N LEU A 200 -9.39 -3.29 0.54
CA LEU A 200 -8.24 -3.95 1.17
C LEU A 200 -7.24 -2.92 1.72
N LEU A 201 -6.98 -1.84 0.98
CA LEU A 201 -5.92 -0.89 1.33
C LEU A 201 -6.41 0.42 1.93
N LYS A 202 -7.70 0.78 1.83
CA LYS A 202 -8.20 2.06 2.39
C LYS A 202 -9.37 1.87 3.34
N GLY A 203 -9.93 0.67 3.41
CA GLY A 203 -11.05 0.31 4.25
C GLY A 203 -12.39 0.56 3.57
N VAL A 204 -13.43 -0.08 4.10
CA VAL A 204 -14.80 0.07 3.60
C VAL A 204 -15.35 1.42 4.03
N GLU A 205 -15.71 2.25 3.04
CA GLU A 205 -16.36 3.54 3.26
C GLU A 205 -17.82 3.51 2.77
N VAL A 206 -18.73 3.99 3.61
CA VAL A 206 -20.14 4.19 3.25
C VAL A 206 -20.43 5.67 3.06
N SER A 207 -21.40 5.97 2.21
CA SER A 207 -21.92 7.33 2.06
C SER A 207 -22.68 7.75 3.31
N LEU A 208 -22.45 8.97 3.75
CA LEU A 208 -23.26 9.56 4.81
C LEU A 208 -24.67 9.86 4.27
N PRO A 209 -25.68 9.94 5.15
CA PRO A 209 -27.03 10.34 4.75
C PRO A 209 -27.02 11.66 3.96
N PRO A 210 -27.96 11.85 3.01
CA PRO A 210 -28.04 13.07 2.22
C PRO A 210 -28.00 14.33 3.08
N GLY A 211 -27.15 15.29 2.72
CA GLY A 211 -26.95 16.55 3.46
C GLY A 211 -25.94 16.47 4.61
N MET A 212 -25.51 15.27 5.03
CA MET A 212 -24.50 15.12 6.08
C MET A 212 -23.08 15.17 5.51
N PHE A 213 -22.20 15.86 6.23
CA PHE A 213 -20.76 15.91 5.98
C PHE A 213 -20.01 16.19 7.27
N TYR A 214 -18.71 15.93 7.27
CA TYR A 214 -17.78 16.39 8.31
C TYR A 214 -16.49 16.89 7.67
N HIS A 215 -15.69 17.64 8.43
CA HIS A 215 -14.34 18.03 8.00
C HIS A 215 -13.33 17.05 8.59
N ASP A 216 -12.38 16.59 7.77
CA ASP A 216 -11.26 15.82 8.30
C ASP A 216 -10.23 16.73 8.99
N LYS A 217 -9.14 16.13 9.49
CA LYS A 217 -8.05 16.86 10.18
C LYS A 217 -7.36 17.89 9.28
N GLU A 218 -7.53 17.79 7.96
CA GLU A 218 -6.96 18.68 6.95
C GLU A 218 -8.00 19.69 6.44
N GLY A 219 -9.21 19.70 7.01
CA GLY A 219 -10.31 20.61 6.66
C GLY A 219 -11.12 20.19 5.43
N ALA A 220 -10.82 19.05 4.79
CA ALA A 220 -11.53 18.61 3.61
C ALA A 220 -12.93 18.08 3.96
N VAL A 221 -13.93 18.47 3.16
CA VAL A 221 -15.32 18.02 3.35
C VAL A 221 -15.45 16.54 2.95
N ARG A 222 -15.87 15.72 3.91
CA ARG A 222 -16.11 14.28 3.76
C ARG A 222 -17.60 14.00 3.77
N ARG A 223 -18.05 13.32 2.72
CA ARG A 223 -19.43 12.80 2.56
C ARG A 223 -19.50 11.28 2.65
N ARG A 224 -18.34 10.64 2.88
CA ARG A 224 -18.19 9.22 3.10
C ARG A 224 -17.38 9.03 4.37
N SER A 225 -17.63 7.94 5.09
CA SER A 225 -16.90 7.61 6.31
C SER A 225 -16.57 6.13 6.36
N ARG A 226 -15.42 5.80 6.97
CA ARG A 226 -15.01 4.43 7.21
C ARG A 226 -15.96 3.78 8.20
N THR A 227 -16.39 2.56 7.90
CA THR A 227 -17.18 1.75 8.82
C THR A 227 -16.27 0.90 9.70
N ALA A 228 -16.70 0.64 10.93
CA ALA A 228 -16.12 -0.39 11.78
C ALA A 228 -16.49 -1.77 11.24
N TRP A 229 -15.87 -2.15 10.11
CA TRP A 229 -16.21 -3.34 9.31
C TRP A 229 -16.09 -4.66 10.09
N TRP A 230 -15.34 -4.66 11.20
CA TRP A 230 -15.16 -5.80 12.10
C TRP A 230 -16.26 -5.92 13.17
N GLN A 231 -17.07 -4.88 13.37
CA GLN A 231 -18.19 -4.92 14.30
C GLN A 231 -19.37 -5.62 13.63
N ARG A 232 -20.06 -6.46 14.40
CA ARG A 232 -21.35 -6.99 13.96
C ARG A 232 -22.35 -5.83 13.95
N PRO A 233 -23.18 -5.70 12.91
CA PRO A 233 -24.32 -4.79 12.99
C PRO A 233 -25.17 -5.20 14.20
N GLU A 234 -25.46 -4.24 15.08
CA GLU A 234 -26.46 -4.40 16.15
C GLU A 234 -27.88 -4.39 15.56
#